data_AF-A0A369ADD7-F1
#
_entry.id   AF-A0A369ADD7-F1
#
_cell.length_a   1.000
_cell.length_b   1.000
_cell.length_c   1.000
_cell.angle_alpha   90.00
_cell.angle_beta   90.00
_cell.angle_gamma   90.00
#
_symmetry.space_group_name_H-M   'P 1'
#
loop_
_entity.id
_entity.type
_entity.pdbx_description
1 polymer ?
#
loop_
_entity_poly.entity_id
_entity_poly.type
_entity_poly.pdbx_seq_one_letter_code
_entity_poly.pdbx_strand_id
1 'polypeptide(L)'
;MDILAKNIKVLRKRKRLSQEQLAHEIGITRSAVNSYENQLADPPLVVLVKLADFFRISIDRLLKQDLSTLRESELSALERGEDIEMLSRKLRILTTAVTPSNENLTELVPEKAKAGYTAGYSDPEYISELPVLQLPFLSKNRKYRAFTISGDSMLPLPEGAIVIGEYVDQWISVKDGTPCILVTRTEGIVFKIVFNHILKNSGLLLVSTNPIYSPYEVKIDEILELWKFVYFISSDFSLPELSKDQLTTALMAMQKDLHDIKNTLTVGDRPGEPA
;
A
#
# COMPACT_ATOMS: atom_id res chain seq x y z
N MET A 1 -28.90 -6.78 -12.89
CA MET A 1 -27.86 -6.67 -13.92
C MET A 1 -26.98 -7.88 -13.80
N ASP A 2 -26.98 -8.73 -14.81
CA ASP A 2 -26.11 -9.91 -14.82
C ASP A 2 -24.63 -9.49 -15.01
N ILE A 3 -23.77 -10.00 -14.12
CA ILE A 3 -22.33 -9.72 -14.06
C ILE A 3 -21.62 -10.33 -15.27
N LEU A 4 -22.06 -11.51 -15.70
CA LEU A 4 -21.46 -12.26 -16.81
C LEU A 4 -21.56 -11.50 -18.13
N ALA A 5 -22.77 -11.03 -18.49
CA ALA A 5 -23.00 -10.23 -19.70
C ALA A 5 -22.10 -8.99 -19.78
N LYS A 6 -21.94 -8.26 -18.67
CA LYS A 6 -21.05 -7.09 -18.58
C LYS A 6 -19.60 -7.50 -18.81
N ASN A 7 -19.15 -8.56 -18.13
CA ASN A 7 -17.77 -9.01 -18.18
C ASN A 7 -17.36 -9.44 -19.60
N ILE A 8 -18.20 -10.20 -20.29
CA ILE A 8 -17.98 -10.59 -21.70
C ILE A 8 -17.76 -9.33 -22.56
N LYS A 9 -18.62 -8.33 -22.40
CA LYS A 9 -18.56 -7.08 -23.17
C LYS A 9 -17.33 -6.25 -22.86
N VAL A 10 -16.93 -6.16 -21.58
CA VAL A 10 -15.71 -5.46 -21.14
C VAL A 10 -14.48 -6.13 -21.76
N LEU A 11 -14.34 -7.44 -21.58
CA LEU A 11 -13.18 -8.19 -22.07
C LEU A 11 -13.06 -8.16 -23.60
N ARG A 12 -14.19 -8.30 -24.31
CA ARG A 12 -14.22 -8.20 -25.78
C ARG A 12 -13.73 -6.83 -26.27
N LYS A 13 -14.26 -5.75 -25.68
CA LYS A 13 -13.88 -4.38 -26.06
C LYS A 13 -12.41 -4.10 -25.79
N ARG A 14 -11.87 -4.61 -24.68
CA ARG A 14 -10.45 -4.43 -24.34
C ARG A 14 -9.51 -5.12 -25.33
N LYS A 15 -9.85 -6.35 -25.77
CA LYS A 15 -9.17 -7.02 -26.89
C LYS A 15 -9.46 -6.41 -28.28
N ARG A 16 -10.27 -5.34 -28.34
CA ARG A 16 -10.67 -4.63 -29.58
C ARG A 16 -11.38 -5.52 -30.60
N LEU A 17 -12.14 -6.50 -30.13
CA LEU A 17 -12.86 -7.45 -30.99
C LEU A 17 -14.30 -7.00 -31.25
N SER A 18 -14.78 -7.25 -32.46
CA SER A 18 -16.21 -7.21 -32.77
C SER A 18 -16.92 -8.44 -32.19
N GLN A 19 -18.25 -8.40 -32.08
CA GLN A 19 -19.02 -9.59 -31.67
C GLN A 19 -18.84 -10.75 -32.64
N GLU A 20 -18.66 -10.46 -33.94
CA GLU A 20 -18.37 -11.47 -34.97
C GLU A 20 -17.01 -12.13 -34.74
N GLN A 21 -15.97 -11.33 -34.47
CA GLN A 21 -14.63 -11.85 -34.22
C GLN A 21 -14.59 -12.69 -32.96
N LEU A 22 -15.21 -12.24 -31.87
CA LEU A 22 -15.29 -13.04 -30.64
C LEU A 22 -16.03 -14.36 -30.88
N ALA A 23 -17.13 -14.31 -31.65
CA ALA A 23 -17.90 -15.50 -31.98
C ALA A 23 -17.05 -16.51 -32.76
N HIS A 24 -16.23 -16.03 -33.71
CA HIS A 24 -15.32 -16.86 -34.48
C HIS A 24 -14.26 -17.55 -33.59
N GLU A 25 -13.60 -16.80 -32.70
CA GLU A 25 -12.57 -17.33 -31.80
C GLU A 25 -13.10 -18.40 -30.84
N ILE A 26 -14.34 -18.25 -30.37
CA ILE A 26 -14.99 -19.19 -29.44
C ILE A 26 -15.67 -20.34 -30.20
N GLY A 27 -15.90 -20.20 -31.51
CA GLY A 27 -16.66 -21.16 -32.31
C GLY A 27 -18.15 -21.17 -31.94
N ILE A 28 -18.75 -19.98 -31.85
CA ILE A 28 -20.20 -19.76 -31.69
C ILE A 28 -20.70 -18.77 -32.74
N THR A 29 -22.00 -18.48 -32.77
CA THR A 29 -22.57 -17.49 -33.70
C THR A 29 -22.48 -16.07 -33.12
N ARG A 30 -22.38 -15.05 -33.98
CA ARG A 30 -22.48 -13.65 -33.54
C ARG A 30 -23.77 -13.36 -32.78
N SER A 31 -24.88 -13.97 -33.21
CA SER A 31 -26.18 -13.84 -32.53
C SER A 31 -26.09 -14.34 -31.09
N ALA A 32 -25.42 -15.46 -30.83
CA ALA A 32 -25.21 -15.98 -29.48
C ALA A 32 -24.42 -14.98 -28.61
N VAL A 33 -23.30 -14.44 -29.11
CA VAL A 33 -22.53 -13.40 -28.40
C VAL A 33 -23.41 -12.18 -28.07
N ASN A 34 -24.21 -11.72 -29.04
CA ASN A 34 -25.11 -10.59 -28.84
C ASN A 34 -26.19 -10.88 -27.79
N SER A 35 -26.74 -12.10 -27.77
CA SER A 35 -27.72 -12.51 -26.75
C SER A 35 -27.10 -12.54 -25.36
N TYR A 36 -25.87 -13.04 -25.22
CA TYR A 36 -25.16 -13.07 -23.95
C TYR A 36 -24.83 -11.67 -23.43
N GLU A 37 -24.29 -10.79 -24.29
CA GLU A 37 -23.93 -9.41 -23.88
C GLU A 37 -25.14 -8.53 -23.51
N ASN A 38 -26.33 -8.85 -24.01
CA ASN A 38 -27.56 -8.11 -23.75
C ASN A 38 -28.50 -8.82 -22.78
N GLN A 39 -28.05 -9.90 -22.10
CA GLN A 39 -28.85 -10.61 -21.08
C GLN A 39 -30.13 -11.22 -21.65
N LEU A 40 -30.13 -11.58 -22.94
CA LEU A 40 -31.26 -12.26 -23.59
C LEU A 40 -31.18 -13.78 -23.43
N ALA A 41 -30.00 -14.32 -23.14
CA ALA A 41 -29.75 -15.73 -22.86
C ALA A 41 -28.48 -15.87 -22.01
N ASP A 42 -28.33 -16.99 -21.32
CA ASP A 42 -27.10 -17.35 -20.61
C ASP A 42 -26.22 -18.28 -21.47
N PRO A 43 -24.89 -18.12 -21.43
CA PRO A 43 -23.97 -19.04 -22.08
C PRO A 43 -24.05 -20.44 -21.44
N PRO A 44 -24.17 -21.53 -22.23
CA PRO A 44 -24.05 -22.87 -21.67
C PRO A 44 -22.64 -23.10 -21.15
N LEU A 45 -22.48 -24.06 -20.22
CA LEU A 45 -21.21 -24.33 -19.55
C LEU A 45 -20.02 -24.48 -20.52
N VAL A 46 -20.22 -25.17 -21.65
CA VAL A 46 -19.19 -25.36 -22.68
C VAL A 46 -18.70 -24.03 -23.26
N VAL A 47 -19.61 -23.08 -23.49
CA VAL A 47 -19.26 -21.74 -23.98
C VAL A 47 -18.59 -20.92 -22.88
N LEU A 48 -19.03 -21.09 -21.63
CA LEU A 48 -18.43 -20.43 -20.47
C LEU A 48 -16.97 -20.85 -20.27
N VAL A 49 -16.66 -22.14 -20.41
CA VAL A 49 -15.28 -22.66 -20.38
C VAL A 49 -14.45 -22.06 -21.51
N LYS A 50 -14.97 -22.04 -22.74
CA LYS A 50 -14.26 -21.43 -23.88
C LYS A 50 -14.01 -19.93 -23.71
N LEU A 51 -14.96 -19.20 -23.13
CA LEU A 51 -14.80 -17.78 -22.79
C LEU A 51 -13.67 -17.61 -21.76
N ALA A 52 -13.68 -18.42 -20.70
CA ALA A 52 -12.65 -18.41 -19.66
C ALA A 52 -11.26 -18.70 -20.25
N ASP A 53 -11.13 -19.72 -21.09
CA ASP A 53 -9.87 -20.09 -21.75
C ASP A 53 -9.38 -18.99 -22.69
N PHE A 54 -10.26 -18.45 -23.54
CA PHE A 54 -9.92 -17.40 -24.49
C PHE A 54 -9.46 -16.10 -23.82
N PHE A 55 -10.15 -15.71 -22.74
CA PHE A 55 -9.79 -14.51 -21.98
C PHE A 55 -8.72 -14.76 -20.92
N ARG A 56 -8.31 -16.02 -20.69
CA ARG A 56 -7.37 -16.44 -19.64
C ARG A 56 -7.79 -15.99 -18.24
N ILE A 57 -9.08 -16.13 -17.92
CA ILE A 57 -9.62 -15.82 -16.60
C ILE A 57 -10.40 -17.01 -16.04
N SER A 58 -10.49 -17.16 -14.72
CA SER A 58 -11.30 -18.21 -14.12
C SER A 58 -12.80 -17.97 -14.34
N ILE A 59 -13.56 -19.06 -14.45
CA ILE A 59 -15.02 -19.03 -14.57
C ILE A 59 -15.65 -18.34 -13.35
N ASP A 60 -15.17 -18.66 -12.14
CA ASP A 60 -15.62 -18.03 -10.90
C ASP A 60 -15.56 -16.51 -10.99
N ARG A 61 -14.46 -15.98 -11.52
CA ARG A 61 -14.25 -14.54 -11.65
C ARG A 61 -15.14 -13.90 -12.70
N LEU A 62 -15.33 -14.59 -13.83
CA LEU A 62 -16.25 -14.17 -14.88
C LEU A 62 -17.70 -14.07 -14.37
N LEU A 63 -18.09 -14.89 -13.38
CA LEU A 63 -19.45 -14.93 -12.83
C LEU A 63 -19.64 -14.05 -11.58
N LYS A 64 -18.64 -13.95 -10.69
CA LYS A 64 -18.81 -13.36 -9.35
C LYS A 64 -18.24 -11.94 -9.21
N GLN A 65 -17.36 -11.50 -10.10
CA GLN A 65 -16.69 -10.20 -9.99
C GLN A 65 -17.09 -9.28 -11.13
N ASP A 66 -17.57 -8.06 -10.85
CA ASP A 66 -17.86 -7.05 -11.89
C ASP A 66 -16.53 -6.43 -12.38
N LEU A 67 -16.03 -6.88 -13.53
CA LEU A 67 -14.75 -6.43 -14.11
C LEU A 67 -14.78 -4.98 -14.56
N SER A 68 -15.97 -4.36 -14.73
CA SER A 68 -16.08 -2.94 -15.06
C SER A 68 -15.66 -2.03 -13.91
N THR A 69 -15.57 -2.56 -12.69
CA THR A 69 -15.17 -1.82 -11.48
C THR A 69 -13.67 -1.85 -11.20
N LEU A 70 -12.93 -2.69 -11.92
CA LEU A 70 -11.49 -2.85 -11.74
C LEU A 70 -10.72 -1.65 -12.32
N ARG A 71 -9.59 -1.31 -11.68
CA ARG A 71 -8.67 -0.30 -12.20
C ARG A 71 -7.95 -0.84 -13.44
N GLU A 72 -7.43 0.08 -14.26
CA GLU A 72 -6.72 -0.28 -15.49
C GLU A 72 -5.53 -1.22 -15.25
N SER A 73 -4.82 -1.05 -14.14
CA SER A 73 -3.72 -1.93 -13.72
C SER A 73 -4.20 -3.35 -13.41
N GLU A 74 -5.38 -3.51 -12.79
CA GLU A 74 -5.96 -4.80 -12.43
C GLU A 74 -6.45 -5.55 -13.66
N LEU A 75 -7.07 -4.82 -14.60
CA LEU A 75 -7.49 -5.35 -15.89
C LEU A 75 -6.28 -5.77 -16.75
N SER A 76 -5.22 -4.97 -16.77
CA SER A 76 -4.00 -5.28 -17.52
C SER A 76 -3.29 -6.53 -16.98
N ALA A 77 -3.28 -6.73 -15.67
CA ALA A 77 -2.72 -7.93 -15.05
C ALA A 77 -3.53 -9.18 -15.40
N LEU A 78 -4.87 -9.09 -15.38
CA LEU A 78 -5.74 -10.17 -15.84
C LEU A 78 -5.44 -10.61 -17.27
N GLU A 79 -5.24 -9.65 -18.18
CA GLU A 79 -4.96 -9.94 -19.59
C GLU A 79 -3.63 -10.66 -19.83
N ARG A 80 -2.65 -10.44 -18.94
CA ARG A 80 -1.37 -11.17 -18.97
C ARG A 80 -1.48 -12.59 -18.43
N GLY A 81 -2.65 -12.98 -17.91
CA GLY A 81 -2.84 -14.26 -17.23
C GLY A 81 -2.09 -14.31 -15.90
N GLU A 82 -1.78 -13.14 -15.32
CA GLU A 82 -1.28 -13.08 -13.95
C GLU A 82 -2.43 -13.50 -13.05
N ASP A 83 -2.22 -14.59 -12.32
CA ASP A 83 -3.18 -15.07 -11.36
C ASP A 83 -3.17 -14.10 -10.17
N ILE A 84 -3.94 -13.01 -10.28
CA ILE A 84 -4.06 -11.97 -9.25
C ILE A 84 -4.51 -12.58 -7.92
N GLU A 85 -5.22 -13.71 -7.96
CA GLU A 85 -5.53 -14.50 -6.77
C GLU A 85 -4.27 -15.11 -6.16
N MET A 86 -3.33 -15.62 -6.94
CA MET A 86 -2.03 -16.12 -6.46
C MET A 86 -1.12 -15.00 -5.95
N LEU A 87 -1.13 -13.82 -6.60
CA LEU A 87 -0.41 -12.62 -6.13
C LEU A 87 -0.99 -12.07 -4.82
N SER A 88 -2.30 -12.22 -4.60
CA SER A 88 -2.98 -11.81 -3.36
C SER A 88 -2.99 -12.89 -2.26
N ARG A 89 -2.97 -14.18 -2.62
CA ARG A 89 -3.20 -15.33 -1.71
C ARG A 89 -2.04 -16.30 -1.64
N LYS A 90 -0.78 -15.88 -1.82
CA LYS A 90 0.32 -16.70 -1.28
C LYS A 90 -0.01 -16.88 0.21
N LEU A 91 -0.43 -18.07 0.63
CA LEU A 91 -1.06 -18.29 1.92
C LEU A 91 -0.05 -17.90 3.01
N ARG A 92 -0.19 -16.70 3.59
CA ARG A 92 0.71 -16.20 4.64
C ARG A 92 0.04 -16.50 5.96
N ILE A 93 0.51 -17.54 6.63
CA ILE A 93 0.04 -17.88 7.96
C ILE A 93 0.55 -16.78 8.88
N LEU A 94 -0.36 -15.94 9.35
CA LEU A 94 -0.09 -14.99 10.41
C LEU A 94 -0.45 -15.64 11.74
N THR A 95 0.57 -15.98 12.50
CA THR A 95 0.49 -16.37 13.91
C THR A 95 0.19 -15.14 14.75
N THR A 96 -0.86 -15.22 15.55
CA THR A 96 -1.32 -14.16 16.45
C THR A 96 -1.67 -14.75 17.81
N ALA A 97 -1.26 -14.08 18.88
CA ALA A 97 -1.66 -14.42 20.23
C ALA A 97 -3.12 -13.98 20.46
N VAL A 98 -3.91 -14.84 21.08
CA VAL A 98 -5.31 -14.56 21.45
C VAL A 98 -5.51 -14.77 22.94
N THR A 99 -6.43 -14.00 23.52
CA THR A 99 -6.87 -14.23 24.90
C THR A 99 -7.69 -15.53 25.01
N PRO A 100 -7.93 -16.06 26.22
CA PRO A 100 -8.91 -17.14 26.43
C PRO A 100 -10.35 -16.79 25.99
N SER A 101 -10.68 -15.50 25.90
CA SER A 101 -11.93 -14.99 25.32
C SER A 101 -11.88 -14.86 23.79
N ASN A 102 -10.83 -15.35 23.14
CA ASN A 102 -10.59 -15.32 21.69
C ASN A 102 -10.48 -13.91 21.09
N GLU A 103 -9.96 -12.95 21.87
CA GLU A 103 -9.68 -11.60 21.41
C GLU A 103 -8.21 -11.49 20.97
N ASN A 104 -7.95 -10.85 19.83
CA ASN A 104 -6.59 -10.66 19.32
C ASN A 104 -5.79 -9.73 20.25
N LEU A 105 -4.56 -10.13 20.59
CA LEU A 105 -3.61 -9.30 21.31
C LEU A 105 -2.70 -8.55 20.33
N THR A 106 -2.29 -7.33 20.68
CA THR A 106 -1.31 -6.58 19.86
C THR A 106 0.09 -6.95 20.34
N GLU A 107 0.83 -7.74 19.57
CA GLU A 107 2.20 -8.11 19.94
C GLU A 107 3.16 -6.94 19.67
N LEU A 108 4.07 -6.69 20.60
CA LEU A 108 5.16 -5.73 20.45
C LEU A 108 6.42 -6.49 20.02
N VAL A 109 6.98 -6.12 18.87
CA VAL A 109 8.26 -6.63 18.40
C VAL A 109 9.37 -5.64 18.79
N PRO A 110 10.13 -5.90 19.87
CA PRO A 110 11.22 -5.02 20.29
C PRO A 110 12.43 -5.15 19.38
N GLU A 111 13.26 -4.10 19.34
CA GLU A 111 14.41 -3.99 18.44
C GLU A 111 15.40 -5.14 18.56
N LYS A 112 15.67 -5.60 19.77
CA LYS A 112 16.59 -6.72 20.06
C LYS A 112 16.10 -8.06 19.48
N ALA A 113 14.80 -8.16 19.20
CA ALA A 113 14.15 -9.35 18.66
C ALA A 113 14.03 -9.33 17.13
N LYS A 114 14.48 -8.26 16.43
CA LYS A 114 14.35 -8.10 14.96
C LYS A 114 14.99 -9.27 14.19
N ALA A 115 16.20 -9.69 14.57
CA ALA A 115 16.91 -10.78 13.89
C ALA A 115 16.22 -12.14 14.06
N GLY A 116 15.69 -12.43 15.26
CA GLY A 116 14.93 -13.66 15.54
C GLY A 116 13.55 -13.65 14.88
N TYR A 117 12.88 -12.50 14.86
CA TYR A 117 11.55 -12.35 14.28
C TYR A 117 11.55 -12.53 12.75
N THR A 118 12.54 -12.00 12.02
CA THR A 118 12.64 -12.24 10.57
C THR A 118 12.89 -13.73 10.24
N ALA A 119 13.56 -14.47 11.13
CA ALA A 119 13.83 -15.91 10.97
C ALA A 119 12.68 -16.80 11.48
N GLY A 120 11.93 -16.36 12.50
CA GLY A 120 10.91 -17.13 13.21
C GLY A 120 9.49 -16.56 13.11
N TYR A 121 9.19 -15.71 12.13
CA TYR A 121 7.90 -15.01 11.97
C TYR A 121 6.67 -15.94 11.89
N SER A 122 6.87 -17.23 11.62
CA SER A 122 5.81 -18.25 11.55
C SER A 122 5.74 -19.17 12.77
N ASP A 123 6.62 -19.00 13.76
CA ASP A 123 6.70 -19.83 14.95
C ASP A 123 5.70 -19.33 16.03
N PRO A 124 4.65 -20.10 16.37
CA PRO A 124 3.69 -19.71 17.39
C PRO A 124 4.30 -19.58 18.79
N GLU A 125 5.32 -20.39 19.12
CA GLU A 125 5.94 -20.40 20.45
C GLU A 125 6.70 -19.09 20.67
N TYR A 126 7.51 -18.69 19.69
CA TYR A 126 8.22 -17.41 19.71
C TYR A 126 7.28 -16.19 19.76
N ILE A 127 6.19 -16.20 18.97
CA ILE A 127 5.24 -15.08 18.95
C ILE A 127 4.48 -14.95 20.25
N SER A 128 4.21 -16.06 20.94
CA SER A 128 3.53 -16.06 22.24
C SER A 128 4.37 -15.46 23.38
N GLU A 129 5.70 -15.46 23.24
CA GLU A 129 6.63 -14.86 24.22
C GLU A 129 6.78 -13.34 24.04
N LEU A 130 6.28 -12.77 22.94
CA LEU A 130 6.37 -11.33 22.70
C LEU A 130 5.53 -10.55 23.72
N PRO A 131 6.02 -9.39 24.20
CA PRO A 131 5.21 -8.52 25.05
C PRO A 131 3.93 -8.12 24.33
N VAL A 132 2.79 -8.20 25.03
CA VAL A 132 1.49 -7.85 24.47
C VAL A 132 0.98 -6.53 25.01
N LEU A 133 0.36 -5.74 24.14
CA LEU A 133 -0.32 -4.50 24.46
C LEU A 133 -1.82 -4.69 24.24
N GLN A 134 -2.62 -4.20 25.19
CA GLN A 134 -4.07 -4.07 25.01
C GLN A 134 -4.43 -2.61 24.83
N LEU A 135 -4.89 -2.27 23.63
CA LEU A 135 -5.28 -0.92 23.27
C LEU A 135 -6.80 -0.90 23.05
N PRO A 136 -7.59 -0.37 24.01
CA PRO A 136 -9.05 -0.52 24.03
C PRO A 136 -9.76 0.21 22.89
N PHE A 137 -9.08 1.13 22.22
CA PHE A 137 -9.60 1.90 21.08
C PHE A 137 -9.40 1.20 19.73
N LEU A 138 -8.66 0.08 19.67
CA LEU A 138 -8.46 -0.67 18.44
C LEU A 138 -9.65 -1.60 18.15
N SER A 139 -9.92 -1.83 16.86
CA SER A 139 -11.04 -2.69 16.44
C SER A 139 -10.74 -4.16 16.76
N LYS A 140 -11.59 -4.82 17.57
CA LYS A 140 -11.41 -6.24 17.93
C LYS A 140 -11.42 -7.20 16.73
N ASN A 141 -12.01 -6.79 15.61
CA ASN A 141 -12.12 -7.60 14.39
C ASN A 141 -10.91 -7.47 13.45
N ARG A 142 -9.92 -6.66 13.81
CA ARG A 142 -8.71 -6.45 13.00
C ARG A 142 -7.49 -6.92 13.78
N LYS A 143 -6.44 -7.27 13.04
CA LYS A 143 -5.16 -7.73 13.61
C LYS A 143 -4.19 -6.57 13.63
N TYR A 144 -3.51 -6.39 14.75
CA TYR A 144 -2.56 -5.30 14.95
C TYR A 144 -1.25 -5.85 15.48
N ARG A 145 -0.15 -5.20 15.10
CA ARG A 145 1.18 -5.48 15.65
C ARG A 145 1.93 -4.17 15.84
N ALA A 146 2.69 -4.09 16.92
CA ALA A 146 3.48 -2.94 17.28
C ALA A 146 4.96 -3.22 17.01
N PHE A 147 5.67 -2.24 16.47
CA PHE A 147 7.07 -2.36 16.06
C PHE A 147 7.86 -1.18 16.61
N THR A 148 9.01 -1.43 17.22
CA THR A 148 9.97 -0.36 17.55
C THR A 148 10.77 0.02 16.31
N ILE A 149 10.64 1.28 15.86
CA ILE A 149 11.41 1.80 14.72
C ILE A 149 12.72 2.40 15.22
N SER A 150 13.78 2.17 14.44
CA SER A 150 15.12 2.69 14.67
C SER A 150 15.58 3.50 13.46
N GLY A 151 16.35 4.56 13.69
CA GLY A 151 16.84 5.46 12.65
C GLY A 151 15.91 6.63 12.30
N ASP A 152 16.38 7.48 11.38
CA ASP A 152 15.82 8.80 11.03
C ASP A 152 15.09 8.81 9.68
N SER A 153 14.82 7.62 9.11
CA SER A 153 14.30 7.47 7.76
C SER A 153 12.86 7.96 7.59
N MET A 154 12.08 8.00 8.67
CA MET A 154 10.68 8.40 8.66
C MET A 154 10.40 9.59 9.60
N LEU A 155 10.89 10.78 9.25
CA LEU A 155 10.56 12.02 9.97
C LEU A 155 9.06 12.37 9.79
N PRO A 156 8.38 12.92 10.82
CA PRO A 156 8.91 13.40 12.10
C PRO A 156 8.87 12.36 13.24
N LEU A 157 8.85 11.05 12.95
CA LEU A 157 8.85 10.06 14.04
C LEU A 157 10.22 10.04 14.73
N PRO A 158 10.27 10.20 16.06
CA PRO A 158 11.51 10.11 16.82
C PRO A 158 12.02 8.67 16.88
N GLU A 159 13.32 8.52 17.09
CA GLU A 159 13.96 7.23 17.27
C GLU A 159 13.41 6.52 18.52
N GLY A 160 13.21 5.20 18.42
CA GLY A 160 12.64 4.41 19.51
C GLY A 160 11.11 4.50 19.64
N ALA A 161 10.43 5.26 18.76
CA ALA A 161 8.99 5.26 18.69
C ALA A 161 8.44 3.86 18.35
N ILE A 162 7.34 3.51 19.00
CA ILE A 162 6.58 2.29 18.73
C ILE A 162 5.50 2.64 17.71
N VAL A 163 5.56 2.05 16.52
CA VAL A 163 4.51 2.20 15.51
C VAL A 163 3.58 1.00 15.53
N ILE A 164 2.28 1.26 15.43
CA ILE A 164 1.23 0.25 15.43
C ILE A 164 0.68 0.15 14.01
N GLY A 165 0.78 -1.04 13.45
CA GLY A 165 0.27 -1.38 12.13
C GLY A 165 -0.94 -2.29 12.20
N GLU A 166 -1.90 -2.09 11.30
CA GLU A 166 -3.01 -2.99 11.01
C GLU A 166 -2.60 -3.97 9.90
N TYR A 167 -2.85 -5.27 10.08
CA TYR A 167 -2.48 -6.28 9.10
C TYR A 167 -3.22 -6.08 7.77
N VAL A 168 -2.47 -6.14 6.67
CA VAL A 168 -3.03 -6.07 5.31
C VAL A 168 -2.98 -7.46 4.69
N ASP A 169 -4.16 -8.00 4.39
CA ASP A 169 -4.33 -9.27 3.69
C ASP A 169 -4.26 -9.08 2.16
N GLN A 170 -4.95 -8.08 1.62
CA GLN A 170 -5.01 -7.78 0.19
C GLN A 170 -4.02 -6.68 -0.19
N TRP A 171 -2.77 -7.04 -0.44
CA TRP A 171 -1.71 -6.07 -0.73
C TRP A 171 -1.96 -5.23 -1.98
N ILE A 172 -2.69 -5.76 -2.96
CA ILE A 172 -3.09 -5.07 -4.20
C ILE A 172 -4.06 -3.91 -3.94
N SER A 173 -4.78 -3.96 -2.82
CA SER A 173 -5.74 -2.92 -2.42
C SER A 173 -5.07 -1.70 -1.78
N VAL A 174 -3.79 -1.82 -1.39
CA VAL A 174 -3.04 -0.72 -0.77
C VAL A 174 -2.92 0.43 -1.76
N LYS A 175 -3.34 1.62 -1.32
CA LYS A 175 -3.27 2.85 -2.12
C LYS A 175 -1.85 3.39 -2.12
N ASP A 176 -1.44 3.94 -3.25
CA ASP A 176 -0.17 4.64 -3.39
C ASP A 176 -0.04 5.77 -2.39
N GLY A 177 1.15 5.94 -1.81
CA GLY A 177 1.41 6.94 -0.79
C GLY A 177 0.98 6.52 0.63
N THR A 178 0.58 5.26 0.84
CA THR A 178 0.17 4.79 2.17
C THR A 178 1.41 4.49 3.03
N PRO A 179 1.52 5.02 4.27
CA PRO A 179 2.55 4.61 5.21
C PRO A 179 2.30 3.17 5.67
N CYS A 180 3.30 2.31 5.48
CA CYS A 180 3.23 0.89 5.85
C CYS A 180 4.51 0.43 6.53
N ILE A 181 4.36 -0.44 7.53
CA ILE A 181 5.45 -1.25 8.06
C ILE A 181 5.53 -2.53 7.23
N LEU A 182 6.73 -2.85 6.75
CA LEU A 182 7.01 -4.05 5.99
C LEU A 182 8.00 -4.91 6.78
N VAL A 183 7.71 -6.20 6.86
CA VAL A 183 8.67 -7.19 7.35
C VAL A 183 9.24 -7.89 6.13
N THR A 184 10.54 -7.75 5.88
CA THR A 184 11.24 -8.30 4.73
C THR A 184 12.23 -9.37 5.16
N ARG A 185 12.55 -10.31 4.26
CA ARG A 185 13.55 -11.36 4.50
C ARG A 185 14.98 -10.83 4.64
N THR A 186 15.29 -9.78 3.89
CA THR A 186 16.64 -9.25 3.68
C THR A 186 16.97 -8.08 4.60
N GLU A 187 16.10 -7.07 4.66
CA GLU A 187 16.32 -5.86 5.45
C GLU A 187 15.67 -5.91 6.84
N GLY A 188 14.85 -6.93 7.12
CA GLY A 188 14.07 -7.02 8.33
C GLY A 188 12.87 -6.05 8.33
N ILE A 189 12.64 -5.36 9.44
CA ILE A 189 11.45 -4.53 9.66
C ILE A 189 11.74 -3.09 9.23
N VAL A 190 11.01 -2.60 8.22
CA VAL A 190 11.16 -1.25 7.66
C VAL A 190 9.84 -0.49 7.71
N PHE A 191 9.88 0.81 7.99
CA PHE A 191 8.74 1.71 7.87
C PHE A 191 8.95 2.67 6.71
N LYS A 192 8.02 2.68 5.75
CA LYS A 192 8.12 3.41 4.48
C LYS A 192 6.75 3.84 3.96
N ILE A 193 6.74 4.85 3.09
CA ILE A 193 5.62 5.16 2.21
C ILE A 193 5.64 4.17 1.04
N VAL A 194 4.52 3.48 0.81
CA VAL A 194 4.40 2.43 -0.20
C VAL A 194 3.67 2.93 -1.43
N PHE A 195 4.24 2.64 -2.60
CA PHE A 195 3.61 2.77 -3.91
C PHE A 195 3.42 1.38 -4.51
N ASN A 196 2.19 1.08 -4.92
CA ASN A 196 1.75 -0.26 -5.26
C ASN A 196 2.04 -0.57 -6.73
N HIS A 197 3.19 -1.21 -6.97
CA HIS A 197 3.61 -1.66 -8.29
C HIS A 197 3.39 -3.16 -8.51
N ILE A 198 2.58 -3.82 -7.67
CA ILE A 198 2.40 -5.29 -7.72
C ILE A 198 1.91 -5.73 -9.10
N LEU A 199 0.95 -5.02 -9.66
CA LEU A 199 0.35 -5.31 -10.97
C LEU A 199 1.18 -4.82 -12.17
N LYS A 200 2.31 -4.14 -11.94
CA LYS A 200 3.18 -3.63 -13.01
C LYS A 200 4.51 -4.40 -13.04
N ASN A 201 5.14 -4.52 -11.86
CA ASN A 201 6.50 -5.01 -11.68
C ASN A 201 6.60 -6.13 -10.62
N SER A 202 5.47 -6.65 -10.11
CA SER A 202 5.44 -7.65 -9.04
C SER A 202 6.23 -7.22 -7.78
N GLY A 203 6.17 -5.93 -7.46
CA GLY A 203 6.89 -5.33 -6.33
C GLY A 203 6.17 -4.12 -5.72
N LEU A 204 6.73 -3.61 -4.64
CA LEU A 204 6.34 -2.36 -3.99
C LEU A 204 7.51 -1.38 -4.07
N LEU A 205 7.23 -0.15 -4.49
CA LEU A 205 8.20 0.93 -4.42
C LEU A 205 8.10 1.55 -3.02
N LEU A 206 9.22 1.54 -2.30
CA LEU A 206 9.35 2.05 -0.94
C LEU A 206 10.03 3.42 -0.97
N VAL A 207 9.38 4.39 -0.35
CA VAL A 207 9.83 5.79 -0.28
C VAL A 207 9.93 6.20 1.18
N SER A 208 11.05 6.80 1.56
CA SER A 208 11.27 7.37 2.90
C SER A 208 10.70 8.79 2.96
N THR A 209 10.16 9.22 4.10
CA THR A 209 9.78 10.65 4.26
C THR A 209 11.01 11.54 4.46
N ASN A 210 12.15 10.98 4.87
CA ASN A 210 13.44 11.65 4.88
C ASN A 210 14.06 11.64 3.45
N PRO A 211 14.22 12.81 2.79
CA PRO A 211 14.70 12.91 1.41
C PRO A 211 16.12 12.40 1.16
N ILE A 212 16.92 12.22 2.22
CA ILE A 212 18.30 11.70 2.12
C ILE A 212 18.30 10.25 1.61
N TYR A 213 17.23 9.50 1.89
CA TYR A 213 17.10 8.11 1.49
C TYR A 213 16.42 8.01 0.12
N SER A 214 17.12 7.43 -0.86
CA SER A 214 16.57 7.22 -2.19
C SER A 214 15.48 6.13 -2.20
N PRO A 215 14.41 6.28 -3.01
CA PRO A 215 13.43 5.24 -3.23
C PRO A 215 14.03 3.95 -3.80
N TYR A 216 13.48 2.80 -3.39
CA TYR A 216 13.90 1.48 -3.90
C TYR A 216 12.71 0.54 -4.01
N GLU A 217 12.81 -0.46 -4.90
CA GLU A 217 11.73 -1.41 -5.17
C GLU A 217 12.01 -2.77 -4.52
N VAL A 218 11.00 -3.33 -3.84
CA VAL A 218 11.08 -4.62 -3.16
C VAL A 218 10.09 -5.58 -3.81
N LYS A 219 10.56 -6.77 -4.19
CA LYS A 219 9.71 -7.81 -4.79
C LYS A 219 8.76 -8.42 -3.75
N ILE A 220 7.56 -8.80 -4.18
CA ILE A 220 6.52 -9.39 -3.30
C ILE A 220 7.00 -10.64 -2.55
N ASP A 221 7.94 -11.40 -3.14
CA ASP A 221 8.50 -12.61 -2.55
C ASP A 221 9.46 -12.35 -1.38
N GLU A 222 10.06 -11.16 -1.31
CA GLU A 222 10.93 -10.77 -0.20
C GLU A 222 10.16 -10.24 1.00
N ILE A 223 8.96 -9.73 0.77
CA ILE A 223 8.09 -9.21 1.82
C ILE A 223 7.41 -10.41 2.48
N LEU A 224 7.49 -10.50 3.80
CA LEU A 224 6.84 -11.50 4.63
C LEU A 224 5.46 -11.00 5.09
N GLU A 225 5.44 -9.81 5.68
CA GLU A 225 4.24 -9.18 6.23
C GLU A 225 4.13 -7.72 5.78
N LEU A 226 2.89 -7.24 5.64
CA LEU A 226 2.57 -5.86 5.31
C LEU A 226 1.54 -5.33 6.31
N TRP A 227 1.87 -4.22 6.96
CA TRP A 227 1.03 -3.61 7.99
C TRP A 227 0.79 -2.15 7.63
N LYS A 228 -0.47 -1.74 7.54
CA LYS A 228 -0.83 -0.34 7.32
C LYS A 228 -0.67 0.43 8.62
N PHE A 229 0.07 1.53 8.60
CA PHE A 229 0.24 2.38 9.78
C PHE A 229 -1.10 2.95 10.27
N VAL A 230 -1.30 2.95 11.60
CA VAL A 230 -2.49 3.52 12.24
C VAL A 230 -2.13 4.50 13.35
N TYR A 231 -1.27 4.09 14.28
CA TYR A 231 -0.88 4.90 15.44
C TYR A 231 0.62 4.79 15.69
N PHE A 232 1.18 5.73 16.45
CA PHE A 232 2.49 5.59 17.06
C PHE A 232 2.44 6.03 18.52
N ILE A 233 3.36 5.50 19.31
CA ILE A 233 3.59 5.84 20.70
C ILE A 233 5.04 6.28 20.80
N SER A 234 5.26 7.49 21.29
CA SER A 234 6.60 8.02 21.56
C SER A 234 6.67 8.43 23.03
N SER A 235 7.77 8.08 23.70
CA SER A 235 8.14 8.64 24.99
C SER A 235 8.92 9.95 24.85
N ASP A 236 9.45 10.23 23.65
CA ASP A 236 10.09 11.50 23.34
C ASP A 236 9.03 12.55 23.04
N PHE A 237 8.98 13.56 23.91
CA PHE A 237 8.15 14.77 23.79
C PHE A 237 9.02 15.92 23.24
N SER A 238 9.74 15.65 22.16
CA SER A 238 10.39 16.70 21.39
C SER A 238 9.29 17.51 20.69
N LEU A 239 9.08 18.75 21.13
CA LEU A 239 8.19 19.69 20.46
C LEU A 239 8.62 19.80 19.00
N PRO A 240 7.70 19.78 18.01
CA PRO A 240 8.09 20.01 16.63
C PRO A 240 8.84 21.33 16.58
N GLU A 241 10.12 21.28 16.17
CA GLU A 241 10.91 22.48 15.91
C GLU A 241 10.04 23.39 15.04
N LEU A 242 9.96 24.68 15.44
CA LEU A 242 9.08 25.72 14.89
C LEU A 242 8.57 25.39 13.49
N SER A 243 7.24 25.42 13.31
CA SER A 243 6.65 25.14 12.00
C SER A 243 7.38 25.93 10.93
N LYS A 244 7.56 25.34 9.73
CA LYS A 244 8.27 26.01 8.63
C LYS A 244 7.75 27.43 8.40
N ASP A 245 6.46 27.67 8.66
CA ASP A 245 5.82 28.98 8.63
C ASP A 245 6.30 29.97 9.70
N GLN A 246 6.58 29.50 10.92
CA GLN A 246 7.16 30.34 11.97
C GLN A 246 8.63 30.69 11.66
N LEU A 247 9.39 29.75 11.10
CA LEU A 247 10.76 29.99 10.66
C LEU A 247 10.83 30.96 9.48
N THR A 248 9.94 30.81 8.49
CA THR A 248 9.87 31.75 7.35
C THR A 248 9.42 33.13 7.81
N THR A 249 8.46 33.22 8.74
CA THR A 249 8.03 34.49 9.33
C THR A 249 9.17 35.17 10.09
N ALA A 250 9.92 34.43 10.91
CA ALA A 250 11.06 34.95 11.64
C ALA A 250 12.19 35.42 10.69
N LEU A 251 12.47 34.66 9.63
CA LEU A 251 13.45 35.03 8.60
C LEU A 251 13.02 36.27 7.81
N MET A 252 11.74 36.40 7.46
CA MET A 252 11.20 37.60 6.80
C MET A 252 11.29 38.83 7.70
N ALA A 253 10.99 38.67 8.99
CA ALA A 253 11.15 39.73 9.98
C ALA A 253 12.61 40.17 10.10
N MET A 254 13.55 39.23 10.22
CA MET A 254 14.99 39.53 10.25
C MET A 254 15.49 40.17 8.95
N GLN A 255 15.01 39.74 7.79
CA GLN A 255 15.35 40.37 6.51
C GLN A 255 14.87 41.82 6.43
N LYS A 256 13.67 42.09 6.95
CA LYS A 256 13.12 43.45 7.04
C LYS A 256 13.96 44.32 7.98
N ASP A 257 14.30 43.82 9.16
CA ASP A 257 15.13 44.55 10.12
C ASP A 257 16.52 44.86 9.55
N LEU A 258 17.15 43.90 8.85
CA LEU A 258 18.42 44.11 8.14
C LEU A 258 18.30 45.15 7.01
N HIS A 259 17.17 45.18 6.30
CA HIS A 259 16.91 46.17 5.27
C HIS A 259 16.76 47.57 5.87
N ASP A 260 16.04 47.69 6.98
CA ASP A 260 15.83 48.95 7.68
C ASP A 260 17.14 49.48 8.30
N ILE A 261 17.97 48.61 8.88
CA ILE A 261 19.33 48.96 9.35
C ILE A 261 20.19 49.44 8.19
N LYS A 262 20.18 48.73 7.05
CA LYS A 262 20.96 49.12 5.85
C LYS A 262 20.54 50.49 5.34
N ASN A 263 19.24 50.78 5.30
CA ASN A 263 18.71 52.07 4.86
C ASN A 263 19.13 53.19 5.83
N THR A 264 19.16 52.92 7.13
CA THR A 264 19.59 53.89 8.15
C THR A 264 21.10 54.17 8.06
N LEU A 265 21.92 53.15 7.77
CA LEU A 265 23.36 53.29 7.56
C LEU A 265 23.71 54.02 6.26
N THR A 266 22.93 53.85 5.18
CA THR A 266 23.17 54.59 3.92
C THR A 266 22.84 56.09 3.99
N VAL A 267 22.06 56.53 4.97
CA VAL A 267 21.77 57.96 5.19
C VAL A 267 22.86 58.66 6.01
N GLY A 268 23.69 57.91 6.75
CA GLY A 268 24.73 58.44 7.63
C GLY A 268 26.06 58.79 6.97
N ASP A 269 26.25 58.51 5.67
CA ASP A 269 27.56 58.62 4.99
C ASP A 269 27.57 59.70 3.89
N ARG A 270 27.05 60.90 4.20
CA ARG A 270 27.42 62.12 3.46
C ARG A 270 28.53 62.83 4.26
N PRO A 271 29.80 62.76 3.82
CA PRO A 271 30.86 63.53 4.45
C PRO A 271 30.62 65.02 4.24
N GLY A 272 30.71 65.79 5.32
CA GLY A 272 30.71 67.24 5.28
C GLY A 272 31.87 67.77 4.43
N GLU A 273 31.62 68.92 3.80
CA GLU A 273 32.58 69.79 3.12
C GLU A 273 33.85 70.04 3.94
N PRO A 274 34.98 70.25 3.25
CA PRO A 274 35.55 71.61 3.20
C PRO A 274 36.05 71.95 1.78
N ALA A 275 36.11 73.20 1.31
CA ALA A 275 36.21 74.51 1.94
C ALA A 275 35.55 75.60 1.06
#